data_AF-A0A6M8B7N9-F1
#
_entry.id   AF-A0A6M8B7N9-F1
#
_cell.length_a   1.000
_cell.length_b   1.000
_cell.length_c   1.000
_cell.angle_alpha   90.00
_cell.angle_beta   90.00
_cell.angle_gamma   90.00
#
_symmetry.space_group_name_H-M   'P 1'
#
loop_
_entity.id
_entity.type
_entity.pdbx_description
1 polymer ?
#
loop_
_entity_poly.entity_id
_entity_poly.type
_entity_poly.pdbx_seq_one_letter_code
_entity_poly.pdbx_strand_id
1 'polypeptide(L)'
;MWWNTAAVLTAARAGRRPNPVSPIIDPVRGSFGSGECMLASCDAELLMWRRGDATYNPSRGFFLAGGPVGLALTAAFFGGQAVVNKRRRRAAAADAVEKWRHLANARVTVSTHGIYIGTGEGIMPVGYHEVQEVASTGPGEIVMAASNAKGTARWKLRGQWAELILVLWSVLYMPEHPQVVGRTWLPQGWLDHAAANGYPVDTSTWPRFSPNPDPPPLP
;
A
#
# COMPACT_ATOMS: atom_id res chain seq x y z
N MET A 1 8.61 11.45 9.80
CA MET A 1 7.27 11.12 9.30
C MET A 1 6.81 9.75 9.76
N TRP A 2 7.68 8.74 9.91
CA TRP A 2 7.28 7.37 10.22
C TRP A 2 6.75 7.09 11.64
N TRP A 3 6.92 7.99 12.62
CA TRP A 3 6.58 7.76 14.04
C TRP A 3 5.08 7.70 14.35
N ASN A 4 4.24 8.37 13.57
CA ASN A 4 2.81 8.41 13.85
C ASN A 4 2.09 7.08 13.55
N THR A 5 2.73 6.19 12.79
CA THR A 5 2.17 4.89 12.39
C THR A 5 1.88 3.98 13.58
N ALA A 6 2.69 3.98 14.64
CA ALA A 6 2.37 3.08 15.75
C ALA A 6 1.38 3.63 16.78
N ALA A 7 1.18 4.96 16.87
CA ALA A 7 0.03 5.49 17.60
C ALA A 7 -1.28 5.00 16.96
N VAL A 8 -1.32 4.96 15.62
CA VAL A 8 -2.42 4.37 14.85
C VAL A 8 -2.53 2.87 15.11
N LEU A 9 -1.41 2.14 15.08
CA LEU A 9 -1.35 0.70 15.38
C LEU A 9 -1.90 0.37 16.77
N THR A 10 -1.44 1.08 17.81
CA THR A 10 -1.90 0.90 19.19
C THR A 10 -3.38 1.22 19.34
N ALA A 11 -3.86 2.32 18.75
CA ALA A 11 -5.28 2.64 18.77
C ALA A 11 -6.12 1.58 18.06
N ALA A 12 -5.73 1.19 16.84
CA ALA A 12 -6.42 0.16 16.06
C ALA A 12 -6.48 -1.18 16.81
N ARG A 13 -5.40 -1.59 17.47
CA ARG A 13 -5.35 -2.83 18.28
C ARG A 13 -6.16 -2.75 19.56
N ALA A 14 -6.23 -1.59 20.19
CA ALA A 14 -7.07 -1.37 21.36
C ALA A 14 -8.56 -1.19 21.04
N GLY A 15 -8.96 -1.34 19.76
CA GLY A 15 -10.32 -1.05 19.30
C GLY A 15 -10.71 0.43 19.41
N ARG A 16 -9.72 1.32 19.60
CA ARG A 16 -9.92 2.77 19.70
C ARG A 16 -9.78 3.41 18.33
N ARG A 17 -10.51 4.50 18.10
CA ARG A 17 -10.36 5.30 16.89
C ARG A 17 -8.98 5.96 16.88
N PRO A 18 -8.13 5.72 15.85
CA PRO A 18 -6.85 6.39 15.73
C PRO A 18 -7.03 7.87 15.35
N ASN A 19 -6.13 8.71 15.85
CA ASN A 19 -6.09 10.12 15.48
C ASN A 19 -5.39 10.31 14.12
N PRO A 20 -5.78 11.36 13.37
CA PRO A 20 -4.99 11.90 12.27
C PRO A 20 -3.51 12.04 12.58
N VAL A 21 -2.68 11.63 11.61
CA VAL A 21 -1.22 11.62 11.71
C VAL A 21 -0.55 12.59 10.75
N SER A 22 -1.26 13.04 9.72
CA SER A 22 -0.82 14.17 8.90
C SER A 22 -1.36 15.47 9.49
N PRO A 23 -0.58 16.57 9.51
CA PRO A 23 -1.07 17.88 9.95
C PRO A 23 -2.20 18.40 9.05
N ILE A 24 -2.19 18.01 7.78
CA ILE A 24 -3.24 18.32 6.79
C ILE A 24 -3.72 17.01 6.18
N ILE A 25 -5.03 16.81 6.22
CA ILE A 25 -5.71 15.70 5.53
C ILE A 25 -6.51 16.31 4.39
N ASP A 26 -6.32 15.76 3.19
CA ASP A 26 -7.08 16.23 2.03
C ASP A 26 -8.58 15.86 2.19
N PRO A 27 -9.50 16.74 1.75
CA PRO A 27 -10.93 16.52 1.91
C PRO A 27 -11.46 15.47 0.92
N VAL A 28 -11.20 14.20 1.20
CA VAL A 28 -11.70 13.05 0.41
C VAL A 28 -12.98 12.51 1.03
N ARG A 29 -13.99 12.26 0.19
CA ARG A 29 -15.26 11.65 0.62
C ARG A 29 -15.05 10.18 0.99
N GLY A 30 -15.39 9.82 2.23
CA GLY A 30 -15.39 8.44 2.70
C GLY A 30 -16.30 7.55 1.86
N SER A 31 -15.82 6.36 1.51
CA SER A 31 -16.47 5.38 0.63
C SER A 31 -16.61 4.00 1.28
N PHE A 32 -16.00 3.76 2.45
CA PHE A 32 -15.94 2.43 3.07
C PHE A 32 -16.92 2.22 4.24
N GLY A 33 -17.78 3.19 4.51
CA GLY A 33 -18.87 3.06 5.47
C GLY A 33 -18.74 3.94 6.72
N SER A 34 -19.65 3.73 7.68
CA SER A 34 -19.70 4.48 8.93
C SER A 34 -18.50 4.18 9.83
N GLY A 35 -17.87 5.22 10.38
CA GLY A 35 -16.70 5.07 11.27
C GLY A 35 -15.36 5.14 10.55
N GLU A 36 -15.36 5.34 9.23
CA GLU A 36 -14.15 5.66 8.48
C GLU A 36 -13.50 6.95 9.00
N CYS A 37 -12.19 6.87 9.26
CA CYS A 37 -11.40 8.01 9.69
C CYS A 37 -10.20 8.17 8.75
N MET A 38 -10.09 9.35 8.14
CA MET A 38 -8.89 9.72 7.40
C MET A 38 -7.75 9.96 8.40
N LEU A 39 -6.57 9.46 8.07
CA LEU A 39 -5.42 9.49 8.96
C LEU A 39 -4.30 10.33 8.37
N ALA A 40 -4.04 10.19 7.08
CA ALA A 40 -2.89 10.84 6.47
C ALA A 40 -3.14 11.19 5.01
N SER A 41 -2.43 12.19 4.49
CA SER A 41 -2.35 12.44 3.06
C SER A 41 -0.91 12.76 2.67
N CYS A 42 -0.47 12.30 1.50
CA CYS A 42 0.84 12.65 0.94
C CYS A 42 0.84 12.54 -0.58
N ASP A 43 1.81 13.19 -1.21
CA ASP A 43 2.17 12.89 -2.59
C ASP A 43 2.84 11.51 -2.66
N ALA A 44 2.64 10.82 -3.77
CA ALA A 44 3.11 9.47 -4.00
C ALA A 44 3.37 9.19 -5.48
N GLU A 45 4.17 8.16 -5.76
CA GLU A 45 4.34 7.60 -7.09
C GLU A 45 3.72 6.20 -7.15
N LEU A 46 3.01 5.92 -8.24
CA LEU A 46 2.54 4.59 -8.59
C LEU A 46 3.44 4.02 -9.67
N LEU A 47 3.88 2.78 -9.47
CA LEU A 47 4.63 2.02 -10.45
C LEU A 47 3.93 0.68 -10.72
N MET A 48 3.94 0.26 -11.98
CA MET A 48 3.36 -1.02 -12.41
C MET A 48 4.46 -1.98 -12.86
N TRP A 49 4.30 -3.27 -12.56
CA TRP A 49 5.21 -4.30 -13.03
C TRP A 49 4.98 -4.59 -14.52
N ARG A 50 6.05 -4.60 -15.32
CA ARG A 50 6.05 -5.03 -16.72
C ARG A 50 7.00 -6.22 -16.87
N ARG A 51 6.50 -7.33 -17.43
CA ARG A 51 7.33 -8.46 -17.87
C ARG A 51 7.80 -8.24 -19.31
N GLY A 52 9.04 -8.67 -19.60
CA GLY A 52 9.80 -8.31 -20.80
C GLY A 52 9.30 -8.85 -22.14
N ASP A 53 8.39 -9.80 -22.16
CA ASP A 53 7.71 -10.20 -23.39
C ASP A 53 6.38 -9.45 -23.49
N ALA A 54 6.06 -8.94 -24.68
CA ALA A 54 4.83 -8.22 -24.99
C ALA A 54 3.53 -9.05 -24.80
N THR A 55 3.60 -10.12 -24.02
CA THR A 55 2.60 -11.13 -23.69
C THR A 55 2.24 -11.15 -22.20
N TYR A 56 2.62 -10.14 -21.41
CA TYR A 56 1.80 -9.85 -20.22
C TYR A 56 0.51 -9.21 -20.70
N ASN A 57 -0.55 -10.01 -20.78
CA ASN A 57 -1.89 -9.55 -21.15
C ASN A 57 -2.35 -8.48 -20.16
N PRO A 58 -2.31 -7.18 -20.53
CA PRO A 58 -2.70 -6.11 -19.64
C PRO A 58 -4.23 -5.98 -19.58
N SER A 59 -4.98 -6.87 -20.24
CA SER A 59 -6.45 -6.92 -20.17
C SER A 59 -6.99 -7.31 -18.79
N ARG A 60 -6.14 -7.44 -17.75
CA ARG A 60 -6.53 -7.55 -16.34
C ARG A 60 -6.06 -6.37 -15.48
N GLY A 61 -5.38 -5.39 -16.06
CA GLY A 61 -4.69 -4.32 -15.37
C GLY A 61 -5.62 -3.21 -14.85
N PHE A 62 -5.65 -3.08 -13.52
CA PHE A 62 -6.13 -1.89 -12.80
C PHE A 62 -7.65 -1.61 -12.87
N PHE A 63 -8.47 -2.65 -12.79
CA PHE A 63 -9.93 -2.49 -12.78
C PHE A 63 -10.54 -2.20 -11.40
N LEU A 64 -9.75 -1.81 -10.38
CA LEU A 64 -10.26 -1.69 -9.01
C LEU A 64 -11.35 -0.59 -8.89
N ALA A 65 -11.20 0.54 -9.60
CA ALA A 65 -12.24 1.56 -9.74
C ALA A 65 -13.16 1.27 -10.93
N GLY A 66 -14.04 0.27 -10.83
CA GLY A 66 -15.08 0.10 -11.86
C GLY A 66 -15.98 1.33 -11.88
N GLY A 67 -15.79 2.12 -12.91
CA GLY A 67 -16.21 3.50 -13.10
C GLY A 67 -15.27 4.15 -14.12
N PRO A 68 -15.64 5.29 -14.74
CA PRO A 68 -14.86 5.93 -15.79
C PRO A 68 -13.41 6.28 -15.40
N VAL A 69 -13.10 6.40 -14.10
CA VAL A 69 -11.74 6.67 -13.57
C VAL A 69 -10.80 5.47 -13.69
N GLY A 70 -11.26 4.25 -13.38
CA GLY A 70 -10.43 3.05 -13.56
C GLY A 70 -10.21 2.75 -15.04
N LEU A 71 -11.21 3.00 -15.88
CA LEU A 71 -11.08 2.90 -17.34
C LEU A 71 -10.19 4.00 -17.91
N ALA A 72 -10.18 5.22 -17.36
CA ALA A 72 -9.29 6.29 -17.79
C ALA A 72 -7.82 5.96 -17.50
N LEU A 73 -7.49 5.42 -16.33
CA LEU A 73 -6.10 5.05 -16.02
C LEU A 73 -5.62 3.91 -16.93
N THR A 74 -6.53 2.97 -17.21
CA THR A 74 -6.32 1.91 -18.18
C THR A 74 -6.21 2.47 -19.61
N ALA A 75 -7.04 3.46 -19.99
CA ALA A 75 -7.09 4.06 -21.33
C ALA A 75 -5.93 5.03 -21.61
N ALA A 76 -5.46 5.81 -20.64
CA ALA A 76 -4.23 6.59 -20.73
C ALA A 76 -3.02 5.68 -20.98
N PHE A 77 -3.10 4.42 -20.52
CA PHE A 77 -2.10 3.39 -20.78
C PHE A 77 -2.27 2.68 -22.14
N PHE A 78 -3.50 2.59 -22.68
CA PHE A 78 -3.80 1.88 -23.93
C PHE A 78 -3.95 2.78 -25.18
N GLY A 79 -4.20 4.08 -25.02
CA GLY A 79 -4.59 5.00 -26.09
C GLY A 79 -3.45 5.54 -26.97
N GLY A 80 -2.26 4.95 -26.95
CA GLY A 80 -1.07 5.57 -27.55
C GLY A 80 -0.16 4.68 -28.40
N GLN A 81 -0.53 3.46 -28.79
CA GLN A 81 0.34 2.60 -29.61
C GLN A 81 -0.41 1.87 -30.75
N ALA A 82 -1.19 2.60 -31.54
CA ALA A 82 -1.47 2.20 -32.92
C ALA A 82 -0.76 3.21 -33.84
N VAL A 83 0.16 2.70 -34.67
CA VAL A 83 0.95 3.41 -35.71
C VAL A 83 2.31 3.99 -35.27
N VAL A 84 3.31 3.15 -34.96
CA VAL A 84 4.73 3.54 -35.20
C VAL A 84 5.63 2.35 -35.60
N ASN A 85 6.17 2.48 -36.82
CA ASN A 85 7.20 1.75 -37.58
C ASN A 85 8.16 0.71 -36.95
N LYS A 86 8.48 -0.29 -37.81
CA LYS A 86 9.40 -1.44 -37.69
C LYS A 86 10.77 -1.20 -37.02
N ARG A 87 11.30 0.05 -36.97
CA ARG A 87 12.58 0.39 -36.33
C ARG A 87 12.53 0.35 -34.80
N ARG A 88 11.37 0.60 -34.17
CA ARG A 88 11.20 0.50 -32.71
C ARG A 88 11.21 -0.95 -32.18
N ARG A 89 11.07 -1.96 -33.04
CA ARG A 89 11.05 -3.37 -32.64
C ARG A 89 12.38 -3.86 -32.04
N ARG A 90 13.51 -3.23 -32.40
CA ARG A 90 14.83 -3.49 -31.79
C ARG A 90 15.01 -2.80 -30.44
N ALA A 91 14.41 -1.62 -30.25
CA ALA A 91 14.36 -0.94 -28.95
C ALA A 91 13.38 -1.63 -27.99
N ALA A 92 12.24 -2.12 -28.49
CA ALA A 92 11.28 -2.92 -27.74
C ALA A 92 11.84 -4.27 -27.24
N ALA A 93 12.85 -4.81 -27.93
CA ALA A 93 13.59 -6.00 -27.48
C ALA A 93 14.63 -5.69 -26.40
N ALA A 94 15.13 -4.45 -26.30
CA ALA A 94 16.00 -3.99 -25.21
C ALA A 94 15.20 -3.52 -23.98
N ASP A 95 13.96 -3.09 -24.21
CA ASP A 95 12.97 -2.76 -23.19
C ASP A 95 12.28 -4.00 -22.58
N ALA A 96 12.64 -5.18 -23.06
CA ALA A 96 12.21 -6.51 -22.63
C ALA A 96 12.84 -6.96 -21.30
N VAL A 97 13.10 -6.04 -20.38
CA VAL A 97 13.62 -6.34 -19.04
C VAL A 97 12.49 -6.16 -18.04
N GLU A 98 12.30 -7.17 -17.19
CA GLU A 98 11.36 -7.14 -16.08
C GLU A 98 11.67 -5.95 -15.15
N LYS A 99 10.82 -4.91 -15.16
CA LYS A 99 11.06 -3.68 -14.40
C LYS A 99 9.76 -3.06 -13.90
N TRP A 100 9.82 -2.45 -12.71
CA TRP A 100 8.84 -1.50 -12.23
C TRP A 100 8.92 -0.23 -13.07
N ARG A 101 7.84 0.11 -13.77
CA ARG A 101 7.75 1.33 -14.57
C ARG A 101 6.80 2.30 -13.90
N HIS A 102 7.17 3.58 -13.90
CA HIS A 102 6.30 4.66 -13.44
C HIS A 102 4.97 4.64 -14.22
N LEU A 103 3.87 4.76 -13.48
CA LEU A 103 2.51 4.78 -13.99
C LEU A 103 1.92 6.19 -13.86
N ALA A 104 1.97 6.76 -12.65
CA ALA A 104 1.42 8.08 -12.38
C ALA A 104 2.03 8.67 -11.11
N ASN A 105 2.07 10.01 -11.06
CA ASN A 105 2.13 10.73 -9.79
C ASN A 105 0.71 10.78 -9.21
N ALA A 106 0.59 10.53 -7.93
CA ALA A 106 -0.68 10.43 -7.24
C ALA A 106 -0.64 11.18 -5.91
N ARG A 107 -1.81 11.61 -5.45
CA ARG A 107 -2.07 12.05 -4.09
C ARG A 107 -2.75 10.92 -3.34
N VAL A 108 -2.15 10.41 -2.28
CA VAL A 108 -2.72 9.30 -1.50
C VAL A 108 -3.24 9.79 -0.17
N THR A 109 -4.51 9.47 0.12
CA THR A 109 -5.11 9.62 1.45
C THR A 109 -5.31 8.25 2.07
N VAL A 110 -4.77 8.05 3.27
CA VAL A 110 -4.88 6.81 4.03
C VAL A 110 -6.00 6.95 5.06
N SER A 111 -6.91 5.97 5.11
CA SER A 111 -7.97 5.89 6.10
C SER A 111 -7.87 4.60 6.91
N THR A 112 -8.69 4.49 7.96
CA THR A 112 -8.79 3.25 8.75
C THR A 112 -9.32 2.05 7.96
N HIS A 113 -9.99 2.28 6.82
CA HIS A 113 -10.68 1.23 6.05
C HIS A 113 -10.04 0.94 4.70
N GLY A 114 -9.14 1.82 4.23
CA GLY A 114 -8.48 1.66 2.94
C GLY A 114 -7.66 2.87 2.56
N ILE A 115 -7.39 3.00 1.27
CA ILE A 115 -6.65 4.13 0.71
C ILE A 115 -7.43 4.75 -0.45
N TYR A 116 -7.20 6.05 -0.65
CA TYR A 116 -7.72 6.81 -1.77
C TYR A 116 -6.54 7.29 -2.60
N ILE A 117 -6.54 6.91 -3.86
CA ILE A 117 -5.49 7.22 -4.81
C ILE A 117 -6.04 8.26 -5.78
N GLY A 118 -5.73 9.53 -5.51
CA GLY A 118 -6.01 10.65 -6.40
C GLY A 118 -4.99 10.76 -7.51
N THR A 119 -5.44 10.78 -8.75
CA THR A 119 -4.63 11.10 -9.94
C THR A 119 -5.28 12.27 -10.68
N GLY A 120 -4.66 12.75 -11.76
CA GLY A 120 -5.28 13.78 -12.61
C GLY A 120 -6.64 13.40 -13.19
N GLU A 121 -7.00 12.11 -13.18
CA GLU A 121 -8.23 11.58 -13.76
C GLU A 121 -9.35 11.37 -12.71
N GLY A 122 -9.02 11.45 -11.42
CA GLY A 122 -9.97 11.25 -10.35
C GLY A 122 -9.38 10.50 -9.16
N ILE A 123 -10.25 10.17 -8.21
CA ILE A 123 -9.88 9.48 -6.96
C ILE A 123 -10.39 8.04 -7.03
N MET A 124 -9.47 7.08 -6.90
CA MET A 124 -9.78 5.67 -6.78
C MET A 124 -9.72 5.22 -5.32
N PRO A 125 -10.83 4.78 -4.71
CA PRO A 125 -10.81 4.08 -3.43
C PRO A 125 -10.33 2.63 -3.62
N VAL A 126 -9.48 2.16 -2.72
CA VAL A 126 -9.09 0.75 -2.56
C VAL A 126 -9.33 0.34 -1.12
N GLY A 127 -10.30 -0.53 -0.88
CA GLY A 127 -10.63 -1.00 0.47
C GLY A 127 -9.59 -2.02 0.94
N TYR A 128 -9.23 -2.02 2.23
CA TYR A 128 -8.28 -3.01 2.76
C TYR A 128 -8.77 -4.45 2.61
N HIS A 129 -10.09 -4.66 2.57
CA HIS A 129 -10.70 -5.97 2.30
C HIS A 129 -10.47 -6.49 0.88
N GLU A 130 -10.16 -5.63 -0.08
CA GLU A 130 -9.83 -6.00 -1.45
C GLU A 130 -8.34 -6.38 -1.58
N VAL A 131 -7.51 -5.93 -0.64
CA VAL A 131 -6.05 -6.12 -0.67
C VAL A 131 -5.69 -7.53 -0.22
N GLN A 132 -4.99 -8.25 -1.09
CA GLN A 132 -4.53 -9.62 -0.89
C GLN A 132 -3.09 -9.68 -0.35
N GLU A 133 -2.28 -8.67 -0.66
CA GLU A 133 -0.88 -8.62 -0.26
C GLU A 133 -0.42 -7.16 -0.09
N VAL A 134 0.33 -6.91 0.98
CA VAL A 134 1.16 -5.71 1.12
C VAL A 134 2.55 -6.13 1.59
N ALA A 135 3.58 -5.71 0.87
CA ALA A 135 4.98 -6.00 1.21
C ALA A 135 5.82 -4.73 1.14
N SER A 136 6.59 -4.43 2.18
CA SER A 136 7.59 -3.35 2.10
C SER A 136 8.75 -3.80 1.22
N THR A 137 9.18 -2.92 0.30
CA THR A 137 10.39 -3.13 -0.51
C THR A 137 11.51 -2.16 -0.16
N GLY A 138 11.27 -1.29 0.83
CA GLY A 138 12.19 -0.26 1.28
C GLY A 138 11.47 0.87 2.01
N PRO A 139 12.23 1.80 2.61
CA PRO A 139 11.76 3.08 3.14
C PRO A 139 10.76 3.81 2.24
N GLY A 140 9.53 4.00 2.72
CA GLY A 140 8.46 4.69 1.98
C GLY A 140 7.98 3.93 0.74
N GLU A 141 8.30 2.64 0.60
CA GLU A 141 7.95 1.84 -0.55
C GLU A 141 7.23 0.55 -0.17
N ILE A 142 6.04 0.34 -0.74
CA ILE A 142 5.30 -0.92 -0.64
C ILE A 142 4.90 -1.43 -2.01
N VAL A 143 4.85 -2.75 -2.15
CA VAL A 143 4.12 -3.42 -3.23
C VAL A 143 2.78 -3.88 -2.68
N MET A 144 1.72 -3.60 -3.42
CA MET A 144 0.36 -3.99 -3.08
C MET A 144 -0.22 -4.86 -4.20
N ALA A 145 -0.97 -5.88 -3.82
CA ALA A 145 -1.86 -6.59 -4.71
C ALA A 145 -3.29 -6.55 -4.16
N ALA A 146 -4.24 -6.16 -4.98
CA ALA A 146 -5.65 -6.15 -4.62
C ALA A 146 -6.50 -6.80 -5.72
N SER A 147 -7.60 -7.40 -5.31
CA SER A 147 -8.56 -8.06 -6.19
C SER A 147 -9.98 -7.73 -5.73
N ASN A 148 -10.83 -7.38 -6.69
CA ASN A 148 -12.25 -7.19 -6.45
C ASN A 148 -13.07 -7.72 -7.64
N ALA A 149 -14.39 -7.56 -7.60
CA ALA A 149 -15.29 -8.04 -8.64
C ALA A 149 -14.97 -7.52 -10.06
N LYS A 150 -14.19 -6.45 -10.17
CA LYS A 150 -13.85 -5.80 -11.43
C LYS A 150 -12.48 -6.26 -11.96
N GLY A 151 -11.60 -6.78 -11.12
CA GLY A 151 -10.34 -7.39 -11.54
C GLY A 151 -9.26 -7.40 -10.45
N THR A 152 -8.03 -7.68 -10.87
CA THR A 152 -6.87 -7.79 -9.97
C THR A 152 -5.77 -6.83 -10.43
N ALA A 153 -5.16 -6.11 -9.50
CA ALA A 153 -4.04 -5.23 -9.79
C ALA A 153 -2.89 -5.47 -8.83
N ARG A 154 -1.66 -5.35 -9.35
CA ARG A 154 -0.44 -5.29 -8.56
C ARG A 154 0.34 -4.04 -8.93
N TRP A 155 0.65 -3.22 -7.93
CA TRP A 155 1.40 -1.99 -8.12
C TRP A 155 2.37 -1.79 -6.97
N LYS A 156 3.39 -0.97 -7.21
CA LYS A 156 4.28 -0.45 -6.21
C LYS A 156 3.87 0.99 -5.93
N LEU A 157 3.73 1.33 -4.65
CA LEU A 157 3.46 2.67 -4.16
C LEU A 157 4.71 3.19 -3.46
N ARG A 158 5.14 4.38 -3.85
CA ARG A 158 6.19 5.12 -3.15
C ARG A 158 5.57 6.36 -2.53
N GLY A 159 5.65 6.50 -1.23
CA GLY A 159 5.08 7.64 -0.54
C GLY A 159 5.41 7.62 0.94
N GLN A 160 5.36 8.79 1.55
CA GLN A 160 5.65 9.00 2.97
C GLN A 160 4.89 8.05 3.90
N TRP A 161 3.65 7.68 3.54
CA TRP A 161 2.75 6.89 4.36
C TRP A 161 2.62 5.42 3.91
N ALA A 162 3.59 4.90 3.15
CA ALA A 162 3.55 3.53 2.65
C ALA A 162 3.52 2.49 3.79
N GLU A 163 4.36 2.65 4.82
CA GLU A 163 4.40 1.74 5.97
C GLU A 163 3.11 1.82 6.80
N LEU A 164 2.44 2.97 6.85
CA LEU A 164 1.14 3.10 7.52
C LEU A 164 0.09 2.20 6.88
N ILE A 165 0.08 2.12 5.55
CA ILE A 165 -0.82 1.25 4.79
C ILE A 165 -0.53 -0.22 5.10
N LEU A 166 0.75 -0.62 5.08
CA LEU A 166 1.18 -1.98 5.45
C LEU A 166 0.71 -2.34 6.86
N VAL A 167 0.96 -1.46 7.84
CA VAL A 167 0.64 -1.71 9.24
C VAL A 167 -0.87 -1.82 9.45
N LEU A 168 -1.66 -0.90 8.89
CA LEU A 168 -3.12 -0.93 9.00
C LEU A 168 -3.71 -2.21 8.40
N TRP A 169 -3.34 -2.54 7.16
CA TRP A 169 -3.83 -3.76 6.51
C TRP A 169 -3.45 -5.01 7.32
N SER A 170 -2.21 -5.09 7.79
CA SER A 170 -1.76 -6.30 8.46
C SER A 170 -2.34 -6.47 9.86
N VAL A 171 -2.66 -5.39 10.56
CA VAL A 171 -3.39 -5.48 11.84
C VAL A 171 -4.78 -6.04 11.64
N LEU A 172 -5.44 -5.62 10.56
CA LEU A 172 -6.80 -6.03 10.25
C LEU A 172 -6.84 -7.49 9.78
N TYR A 173 -5.90 -7.92 8.94
CA TYR A 173 -5.98 -9.21 8.25
C TYR A 173 -4.94 -10.25 8.68
N MET A 174 -3.82 -9.83 9.27
CA MET A 174 -2.75 -10.73 9.74
C MET A 174 -2.30 -10.40 11.17
N PRO A 175 -3.23 -10.38 12.14
CA PRO A 175 -2.96 -9.85 13.47
C PRO A 175 -1.87 -10.61 14.25
N GLU A 176 -1.69 -11.89 13.96
CA GLU A 176 -0.72 -12.77 14.63
C GLU A 176 0.57 -12.94 13.85
N HIS A 177 0.73 -12.22 12.73
CA HIS A 177 1.89 -12.36 11.87
C HIS A 177 3.19 -12.10 12.66
N PRO A 178 4.22 -12.95 12.55
CA PRO A 178 5.45 -12.84 13.36
C PRO A 178 6.11 -11.47 13.27
N GLN A 179 6.01 -10.77 12.13
CA GLN A 179 6.60 -9.45 11.96
C GLN A 179 5.78 -8.31 12.59
N VAL A 180 4.47 -8.51 12.81
CA VAL A 180 3.62 -7.60 13.59
C VAL A 180 3.89 -7.80 15.08
N VAL A 181 3.82 -9.06 15.50
CA VAL A 181 4.01 -9.50 16.89
C VAL A 181 5.44 -9.22 17.37
N GLY A 182 6.43 -9.56 16.54
CA GLY A 182 7.85 -9.30 16.76
C GLY A 182 8.29 -7.88 16.45
N ARG A 183 7.38 -7.01 15.95
CA ARG A 183 7.63 -5.58 15.71
C ARG A 183 8.75 -5.33 14.68
N THR A 184 9.01 -6.27 13.80
CA THR A 184 10.14 -6.23 12.85
C THR A 184 9.78 -5.57 11.52
N TRP A 185 8.50 -5.24 11.28
CA TRP A 185 8.11 -4.46 10.09
C TRP A 185 8.37 -2.97 10.21
N LEU A 186 8.56 -2.48 11.43
CA LEU A 186 9.08 -1.15 11.65
C LEU A 186 10.62 -1.23 11.63
N PRO A 187 11.31 -0.27 10.99
CA PRO A 187 12.77 -0.20 11.05
C PRO A 187 13.30 -0.27 12.49
N GLN A 188 14.47 -0.87 12.69
CA GLN A 188 15.10 -0.93 14.02
C GLN A 188 15.32 0.49 14.60
N GLY A 189 15.10 0.67 15.91
CA GLY A 189 15.22 1.97 16.60
C GLY A 189 14.02 2.91 16.43
N TRP A 190 12.97 2.47 15.73
CA TRP A 190 11.78 3.28 15.46
C TRP A 190 11.00 3.68 16.73
N LEU A 191 10.81 2.75 17.68
CA LEU A 191 10.06 3.02 18.91
C LEU A 191 10.76 4.08 19.77
N ASP A 192 12.08 3.96 19.87
CA ASP A 192 12.92 4.90 20.62
C ASP A 192 12.91 6.28 19.97
N HIS A 193 12.99 6.33 18.64
CA HIS A 193 12.92 7.58 17.89
C HIS A 193 11.53 8.24 17.97
N ALA A 194 10.43 7.46 17.97
CA ALA A 194 9.08 7.99 18.15
C ALA A 194 8.86 8.58 19.55
N ALA A 195 9.35 7.89 20.59
CA ALA A 195 9.34 8.38 21.96
C ALA A 195 10.14 9.69 22.12
N ALA A 196 11.32 9.77 21.49
CA ALA A 196 12.16 10.98 21.50
C ALA A 196 11.50 12.20 20.83
N ASN A 197 10.52 12.00 19.95
CA ASN A 197 9.78 13.06 19.27
C ASN A 197 8.40 13.33 19.90
N GLY A 198 8.14 12.85 21.12
CA GLY A 198 6.91 13.15 21.87
C GLY A 198 5.70 12.27 21.51
N TYR A 199 5.92 11.16 20.79
CA TYR A 199 4.87 10.21 20.43
C TYR A 199 5.18 8.82 21.01
N PRO A 200 5.12 8.65 22.34
CA PRO A 200 5.34 7.34 22.96
C PRO A 200 4.23 6.38 22.52
N VAL A 201 4.64 5.18 22.12
CA VAL A 201 3.73 4.14 21.64
C VAL A 201 3.61 3.10 22.74
N ASP A 202 2.42 2.99 23.32
CA ASP A 202 2.12 1.92 24.24
C ASP A 202 2.01 0.59 23.47
N THR A 203 3.01 -0.26 23.65
CA THR A 203 3.10 -1.61 23.05
C THR A 203 2.79 -2.72 24.06
N SER A 204 2.35 -2.37 25.29
CA SER A 204 2.09 -3.33 26.37
C SER A 204 0.98 -4.32 26.02
N THR A 205 0.00 -3.87 25.22
CA THR A 205 -1.14 -4.65 24.75
C THR A 205 -0.85 -5.46 23.48
N TRP A 206 0.35 -5.33 22.90
CA TRP A 206 0.69 -6.05 21.67
C TRP A 206 1.08 -7.49 22.01
N PRO A 207 0.74 -8.46 21.14
CA PRO A 207 1.20 -9.83 21.32
C PRO A 207 2.73 -9.85 21.39
N ARG A 208 3.29 -10.64 22.31
CA ARG A 208 4.74 -10.83 22.40
C ARG A 208 5.10 -12.08 21.63
N PHE A 209 6.11 -11.98 20.76
CA PHE A 209 6.69 -13.16 20.15
C PHE A 209 7.33 -13.99 21.27
N SER A 210 6.72 -15.13 21.58
CA SER A 210 7.34 -16.15 22.41
C SER A 210 7.93 -17.17 21.43
N PRO A 211 9.26 -17.23 21.25
CA PRO A 211 9.82 -18.36 20.54
C PRO A 211 9.32 -19.62 21.26
N ASN A 212 8.83 -20.60 20.48
CA ASN A 212 8.43 -21.88 21.04
C ASN A 212 9.61 -22.40 21.85
N PRO A 213 9.46 -22.80 23.13
CA PRO A 213 10.55 -23.46 23.85
C PRO A 213 11.00 -24.66 23.01
N ASP A 214 12.32 -24.87 22.93
CA ASP A 214 12.88 -25.98 22.19
C ASP A 214 12.11 -27.27 22.51
N PRO A 215 11.80 -28.09 21.49
CA PRO A 215 11.15 -29.37 21.75
C PRO A 215 11.99 -30.15 22.78
N PRO A 216 11.37 -30.76 23.80
CA PRO A 216 12.11 -31.54 24.78
C PRO A 216 12.94 -32.60 24.04
N PRO A 217 14.17 -32.91 24.52
CA PRO A 217 14.99 -33.94 23.88
C PRO A 217 14.20 -35.25 23.82
N LEU A 218 14.15 -35.83 22.62
CA LEU A 218 13.48 -37.11 22.40
C LEU A 218 14.14 -38.20 23.26
N PRO A 219 13.35 -39.14 23.81
CA PRO A 219 13.85 -40.23 24.65
C PRO A 219 14.73 -41.21 23.90
#